data_AF-A0A8S2L8K3-F1
#
_entry.id   AF-A0A8S2L8K3-F1
#
_cell.length_a   1.000
_cell.length_b   1.000
_cell.length_c   1.000
_cell.angle_alpha   90.00
_cell.angle_beta   90.00
_cell.angle_gamma   90.00
#
_symmetry.space_group_name_H-M   'P 1'
#
loop_
_entity.id
_entity.type
_entity.pdbx_description
1 polymer ?
#
loop_
_entity_poly.entity_id
_entity_poly.type
_entity_poly.pdbx_seq_one_letter_code
_entity_poly.pdbx_strand_id
1 'polypeptide(L)' 'YDKPGFSMSTGHFTQVVWRASNRLGVGAAIANNGAWKKLYVVANYAPPGNYLGQFQQNVPRPC' A
#
# COMPACT_ATOMS: atom_id res chain seq x y z
N TYR A 1 12.64 12.23 1.68
CA TYR A 1 12.16 11.33 2.75
C TYR A 1 13.30 11.15 3.74
N ASP A 2 13.27 11.96 4.80
CA ASP A 2 14.47 12.12 5.67
C ASP A 2 14.45 11.16 6.86
N LYS A 3 13.38 10.35 7.00
CA LYS A 3 13.22 9.32 8.02
C LYS A 3 12.57 8.07 7.40
N PRO A 4 13.35 7.13 6.85
CA PRO A 4 12.80 5.89 6.29
C PRO A 4 12.22 5.01 7.41
N GLY A 5 10.94 4.65 7.30
CA GLY A 5 10.26 3.84 8.31
C GLY A 5 8.75 3.75 8.07
N PHE A 6 8.09 2.88 8.85
CA PHE A 6 6.64 2.74 8.84
C PHE A 6 5.98 3.85 9.64
N SER A 7 4.91 4.42 9.09
CA SER A 7 3.93 5.25 9.82
C SER A 7 2.54 4.85 9.36
N MET A 8 1.55 4.93 10.26
CA MET A 8 0.14 4.73 9.90
C MET A 8 -0.30 5.69 8.78
N SER A 9 0.26 6.91 8.74
CA SER A 9 -0.05 7.89 7.70
C SER A 9 0.57 7.58 6.33
N THR A 10 1.64 6.78 6.27
CA THR A 10 2.39 6.52 5.02
C THR A 10 2.37 5.07 4.57
N GLY A 11 1.87 4.14 5.40
CA GLY A 11 1.92 2.70 5.15
C GLY A 11 1.27 2.25 3.84
N HIS A 12 0.14 2.85 3.45
CA HIS A 12 -0.49 2.53 2.16
C HIS A 12 0.39 2.96 0.99
N PHE A 13 0.94 4.17 1.03
CA PHE A 13 1.84 4.68 -0.01
C PHE A 13 3.10 3.82 -0.13
N THR A 14 3.77 3.53 0.98
CA THR A 14 5.02 2.78 0.97
C THR A 14 4.85 1.35 0.45
N GLN A 15 3.67 0.73 0.63
CA GLN A 15 3.35 -0.55 0.01
C GLN A 15 3.19 -0.45 -1.51
N VAL A 16 2.53 0.61 -2.01
CA VAL A 16 2.31 0.81 -3.46
C VAL A 16 3.64 0.97 -4.19
N VAL A 17 4.57 1.73 -3.62
CA VAL A 17 5.88 2.01 -4.25
C VAL A 17 6.97 1.00 -3.85
N TRP A 18 6.61 -0.07 -3.14
CA TRP A 18 7.57 -1.03 -2.61
C TRP A 18 8.29 -1.79 -3.73
N ARG A 19 9.57 -1.50 -3.95
CA ARG A 19 10.38 -2.05 -5.05
C ARG A 19 10.29 -3.56 -5.20
N ALA A 20 10.36 -4.31 -4.10
CA ALA A 20 10.34 -5.77 -4.16
C ALA A 20 8.95 -6.35 -4.52
N SER A 21 7.85 -5.62 -4.28
CA SER A 21 6.50 -6.07 -4.58
C SER A 21 6.25 -5.98 -6.09
N ASN A 22 6.25 -7.13 -6.77
CA ASN A 22 6.20 -7.19 -8.24
C ASN A 22 4.90 -7.82 -8.77
N ARG A 23 4.01 -8.27 -7.89
CA ARG A 23 2.69 -8.79 -8.22
C ARG A 23 1.64 -8.05 -7.40
N LEU A 24 0.55 -7.70 -8.08
CA LEU A 24 -0.58 -6.98 -7.51
C LEU A 24 -1.89 -7.68 -7.90
N GLY A 25 -2.72 -7.98 -6.91
CA GLY A 25 -4.12 -8.38 -7.11
C GLY A 25 -5.04 -7.33 -6.49
N VAL A 26 -6.02 -6.83 -7.25
CA VAL A 26 -7.00 -5.85 -6.77
C VAL A 26 -8.40 -6.42 -6.90
N GLY A 27 -9.15 -6.37 -5.79
CA GLY A 27 -10.57 -6.71 -5.74
C GLY A 27 -11.39 -5.50 -5.35
N ALA A 28 -12.58 -5.36 -5.94
CA ALA A 28 -13.52 -4.31 -5.61
C ALA A 28 -14.92 -4.89 -5.38
N ALA A 29 -15.61 -4.40 -4.35
CA ALA A 29 -16.98 -4.79 -4.02
C ALA A 29 -17.79 -3.56 -3.65
N ILE A 30 -19.04 -3.50 -4.10
CA ILE A 30 -19.98 -2.44 -3.71
C ILE A 30 -20.96 -3.03 -2.70
N ALA A 31 -21.04 -2.43 -1.52
CA ALA A 31 -22.05 -2.75 -0.53
C ALA A 31 -23.10 -1.64 -0.45
N ASN A 32 -24.36 -2.02 -0.25
CA ASN A 32 -25.41 -1.07 0.08
C ASN A 32 -25.29 -0.69 1.56
N ASN A 33 -25.33 0.61 1.85
CA ASN A 33 -25.28 1.17 3.19
C ASN A 33 -26.44 2.17 3.36
N GLY A 34 -27.64 1.62 3.52
CA GLY A 34 -28.89 2.40 3.48
C GLY A 34 -29.13 3.00 2.09
N ALA A 35 -29.33 4.32 2.03
CA ALA A 35 -29.50 5.05 0.77
C ALA A 35 -28.18 5.25 0.00
N TRP A 36 -27.03 4.90 0.58
CA TRP A 36 -25.71 5.11 -0.01
C TRP A 36 -25.09 3.81 -0.51
N LYS A 37 -24.22 3.91 -1.53
CA LYS A 37 -23.36 2.81 -1.96
C LYS A 37 -21.95 3.03 -1.44
N LYS A 38 -21.35 1.99 -0.85
CA LYS A 38 -19.97 2.03 -0.38
C LYS A 38 -19.11 1.11 -1.25
N LEU A 39 -18.09 1.67 -1.87
CA LEU A 39 -17.09 0.91 -2.61
C LEU A 39 -15.97 0.48 -1.65
N TYR A 40 -15.72 -0.82 -1.61
CA TYR A 40 -14.58 -1.43 -0.95
C TYR A 40 -13.57 -1.83 -2.01
N VAL A 41 -12.32 -1.40 -1.87
CA VAL A 41 -11.21 -1.80 -2.72
C VAL A 41 -10.15 -2.42 -1.84
N VAL A 42 -9.68 -3.61 -2.21
CA VAL A 42 -8.63 -4.35 -1.51
C VAL A 42 -7.52 -4.64 -2.50
N ALA A 43 -6.28 -4.38 -2.12
CA ALA A 43 -5.09 -4.62 -2.91
C ALA A 43 -4.15 -5.55 -2.15
N ASN A 44 -3.80 -6.68 -2.76
CA ASN A 44 -2.83 -7.66 -2.27
C ASN A 44 -1.54 -7.55 -3.08
N TYR A 45 -0.42 -7.43 -2.37
CA TYR A 45 0.91 -7.28 -2.96
C TYR A 45 1.76 -8.52 -2.65
N ALA A 46 2.50 -9.01 -3.64
CA ALA A 46 3.43 -10.12 -3.48
C ALA A 46 4.78 -9.82 -4.17
N PRO A 47 5.92 -10.08 -3.50
CA PRO A 47 6.09 -10.22 -2.05
C PRO A 47 5.49 -9.04 -1.26
N PRO A 48 5.04 -9.25 0.00
CA PRO A 48 4.51 -8.16 0.82
C PRO A 48 5.60 -7.12 1.11
N GLY A 49 5.17 -5.87 1.32
CA GLY A 49 6.06 -4.75 1.62
C GLY A 49 5.98 -4.31 3.07
N ASN A 50 6.46 -3.10 3.35
CA ASN A 50 6.45 -2.46 4.68
C ASN A 50 7.19 -3.23 5.78
N TYR A 51 8.16 -4.06 5.41
CA TYR A 51 9.04 -4.69 6.39
C TYR A 51 9.94 -3.64 7.06
N LEU A 52 9.90 -3.60 8.40
CA LEU A 52 10.80 -2.77 9.21
C LEU A 52 12.26 -3.06 8.84
N GLY A 53 13.06 -2.00 8.71
CA GLY A 53 14.46 -2.10 8.26
C GLY A 53 14.66 -2.16 6.74
N GLN A 54 13.61 -2.34 5.93
CA GLN A 54 13.74 -2.47 4.47
C GLN A 54 13.24 -1.25 3.67
N PHE A 55 12.74 -0.21 4.35
CA PHE A 55 12.13 0.96 3.73
C PHE A 55 13.10 1.73 2.80
N GLN A 56 14.36 1.93 3.21
CA GLN A 56 15.32 2.71 2.41
C GLN A 56 15.64 2.06 1.06
N GLN A 57 15.58 0.73 0.98
CA GLN A 57 15.87 -0.03 -0.25
C GLN A 57 14.65 -0.11 -1.16
N ASN A 58 13.45 -0.08 -0.56
CA ASN A 58 12.20 -0.36 -1.25
C ASN A 58 11.35 0.87 -1.56
N VAL A 59 11.55 2.01 -0.89
CA VAL A 59 10.81 3.25 -1.14
C VAL A 59 11.75 4.22 -1.89
N PRO A 60 11.56 4.43 -3.20
CA PRO A 60 12.43 5.31 -3.98
C PRO A 60 12.30 6.77 -3.52
N ARG A 61 13.40 7.52 -3.65
CA ARG A 61 13.37 8.97 -3.46
C ARG A 61 12.74 9.63 -4.70
N PRO A 62 11.93 10.69 -4.54
CA PRO A 62 11.53 11.52 -5.66
C PRO A 62 12.77 12.05 -6.39
N CYS A 63 12.72 12.06 -7.72
CA CYS A 63 13.73 12.67 -8.57
C CYS A 63 13.65 14.21 -8.56
#